data_AF-A0A3L6KUE3-F1
#
_entry.id   AF-A0A3L6KUE3-F1
#
_cell.length_a   1.000
_cell.length_b   1.000
_cell.length_c   1.000
_cell.angle_alpha   90.00
_cell.angle_beta   90.00
_cell.angle_gamma   90.00
#
_symmetry.space_group_name_H-M   'P 1'
#
loop_
_entity.id
_entity.type
_entity.pdbx_description
1 polymer ?
#
loop_
_entity_poly.entity_id
_entity_poly.type
_entity_poly.pdbx_seq_one_letter_code
_entity_poly.pdbx_strand_id
1 'polypeptide(L)'
;MPEGVPLSELELDKDEKFSTMEEERRKLIAEDREGNAARIAELEVAMNEHSHELAKLKASDSRSFLDPMPEGVPLSELELDKDEKFSTMEEERRKLIAEDREGNATRIAELEECMTARVRNLAICKSTLGGVIVDERIGLVPLYLLPLGRIRF
;
A
#
# COMPACT_ATOMS: atom_id res chain seq x y z
N MET A 1 9.88 6.07 -3.21
CA MET A 1 9.20 4.81 -3.57
C MET A 1 7.72 5.04 -3.35
N PRO A 2 6.94 5.28 -4.42
CA PRO A 2 5.49 5.45 -4.29
C PRO A 2 4.85 4.14 -3.80
N GLU A 3 4.08 4.19 -2.72
CA GLU A 3 3.23 3.08 -2.22
C GLU A 3 3.97 1.74 -2.04
N GLY A 4 5.24 1.79 -1.62
CA GLY A 4 6.07 0.59 -1.44
C GLY A 4 6.61 -0.01 -2.76
N VAL A 5 6.23 0.53 -3.92
CA VAL A 5 6.61 0.06 -5.25
C VAL A 5 7.72 0.92 -5.86
N PRO A 6 8.84 0.35 -6.33
CA PRO A 6 9.87 1.09 -7.06
C PRO A 6 9.35 1.64 -8.39
N LEU A 7 9.83 2.82 -8.78
CA LEU A 7 9.47 3.45 -10.06
C LEU A 7 9.79 2.55 -11.27
N SER A 8 10.85 1.72 -11.17
CA SER A 8 11.24 0.76 -12.21
C SER A 8 10.18 -0.33 -12.48
N GLU A 9 9.29 -0.61 -11.53
CA GLU A 9 8.23 -1.62 -11.65
C GLU A 9 6.90 -1.07 -12.18
N LEU A 10 6.79 0.27 -12.22
CA LEU A 10 5.61 0.95 -12.75
C LEU A 10 5.57 0.99 -14.27
N GLU A 11 6.68 0.65 -14.93
CA GLU A 11 6.80 0.63 -16.40
C GLU A 11 6.32 1.94 -17.05
N LEU A 12 6.67 3.09 -16.43
CA LEU A 12 6.20 4.42 -16.85
C LEU A 12 6.49 4.72 -18.33
N ASP A 13 7.56 4.15 -18.88
CA ASP A 13 7.93 4.27 -20.30
C ASP A 13 6.90 3.65 -21.26
N LYS A 14 6.08 2.72 -20.77
CA LYS A 14 4.99 2.08 -21.54
C LYS A 14 3.62 2.71 -21.27
N ASP A 15 3.53 3.59 -20.27
CA ASP A 15 2.29 4.28 -19.95
C ASP A 15 2.11 5.47 -20.89
N GLU A 16 1.07 5.40 -21.73
CA GLU A 16 0.79 6.42 -22.75
C GLU A 16 0.48 7.80 -22.15
N LYS A 17 -0.19 7.82 -20.99
CA LYS A 17 -0.56 9.07 -20.30
C LYS A 17 0.68 9.75 -19.73
N PHE A 18 1.58 9.00 -19.09
CA PHE A 18 2.85 9.48 -18.57
C PHE A 18 3.76 9.96 -19.70
N SER A 19 3.87 9.19 -20.78
CA SER A 19 4.65 9.56 -21.97
C SER A 19 4.16 10.88 -22.59
N THR A 20 2.84 11.06 -22.69
CA THR A 20 2.23 12.31 -23.19
C THR A 20 2.58 13.51 -22.30
N MET A 21 2.46 13.37 -20.98
CA MET A 21 2.82 14.43 -20.04
C MET A 21 4.32 14.76 -20.09
N GLU A 22 5.18 13.75 -20.24
CA GLU A 22 6.62 13.96 -20.36
C GLU A 22 6.99 14.71 -21.64
N GLU A 23 6.35 14.40 -22.77
CA GLU A 23 6.52 15.13 -24.02
C GLU A 23 6.05 16.58 -23.91
N GLU A 24 4.89 16.82 -23.28
CA GLU A 24 4.38 18.17 -23.03
C GLU A 24 5.34 18.97 -22.15
N ARG A 25 5.88 18.35 -21.09
CA ARG A 25 6.89 18.97 -20.23
C ARG A 25 8.13 19.34 -21.01
N ARG A 26 8.61 18.45 -21.89
CA ARG A 26 9.76 18.73 -22.78
C ARG A 26 9.49 19.91 -23.71
N LYS A 27 8.28 20.02 -24.28
CA LYS A 27 7.88 21.16 -25.14
C LYS A 27 7.86 22.49 -24.38
N LEU A 28 7.23 22.53 -23.20
CA LEU A 28 7.14 23.75 -22.38
C LEU A 28 8.52 24.28 -21.95
N ILE A 29 9.44 23.37 -21.61
CA ILE A 29 10.82 23.73 -21.26
C ILE A 29 11.58 24.28 -22.47
N ALA A 30 11.38 23.69 -23.65
CA ALA A 30 12.04 24.12 -24.89
C ALA A 30 11.50 25.47 -25.41
N GLU A 31 10.24 25.78 -25.16
CA GLU A 31 9.60 27.04 -25.54
C GLU A 31 10.06 28.19 -24.66
N ASP A 32 9.80 28.11 -23.36
CA ASP A 32 10.23 29.10 -22.37
C ASP A 32 10.12 28.51 -20.96
N ARG A 33 11.27 28.08 -20.42
CA ARG A 33 11.32 27.46 -19.09
C ARG A 33 10.86 28.39 -17.97
N GLU A 34 11.20 29.68 -18.03
CA GLU A 34 10.89 30.62 -16.96
C GLU A 34 9.44 31.09 -17.06
N GLY A 35 8.97 31.44 -18.26
CA GLY A 35 7.59 31.84 -18.50
C GLY A 35 6.58 30.72 -18.26
N ASN A 36 6.96 29.46 -18.52
CA ASN A 36 6.10 28.30 -18.29
C ASN A 36 6.30 27.63 -16.92
N ALA A 37 7.08 28.22 -16.00
CA ALA A 37 7.45 27.56 -14.73
C ALA A 37 6.23 27.04 -13.93
N ALA A 38 5.14 27.81 -13.86
CA ALA A 38 3.92 27.39 -13.19
C ALA A 38 3.26 26.17 -13.86
N ARG A 39 3.14 26.18 -15.19
CA ARG A 39 2.55 25.08 -15.98
C ARG A 39 3.42 23.82 -15.90
N ILE A 40 4.75 23.98 -15.92
CA ILE A 40 5.69 22.88 -15.74
C ILE A 40 5.53 22.26 -14.35
N ALA A 41 5.41 23.07 -13.30
CA ALA A 41 5.21 22.58 -11.94
C ALA A 41 3.87 21.84 -11.78
N GLU A 42 2.78 22.37 -12.34
CA GLU A 42 1.48 21.70 -12.36
C GLU A 42 1.55 20.35 -13.08
N LEU A 43 2.26 20.29 -14.22
CA LEU A 43 2.44 19.07 -14.99
C LEU A 43 3.31 18.05 -14.23
N GLU A 44 4.36 18.49 -13.53
CA GLU A 44 5.17 17.63 -12.67
C GLU A 44 4.36 17.04 -11.50
N VAL A 45 3.46 17.83 -10.91
CA VAL A 45 2.53 17.33 -9.89
C VAL A 45 1.61 16.27 -10.49
N ALA A 46 1.00 16.51 -11.65
CA ALA A 46 0.14 15.55 -12.31
C ALA A 46 0.89 14.25 -12.71
N MET A 47 2.13 14.37 -13.18
CA MET A 47 3.00 13.21 -13.45
C MET A 47 3.28 12.41 -12.17
N ASN A 48 3.55 13.09 -11.06
CA ASN A 48 3.77 12.44 -9.78
C ASN A 48 2.51 11.74 -9.27
N GLU A 49 1.35 12.40 -9.34
CA GLU A 49 0.05 11.81 -8.96
C GLU A 49 -0.26 10.55 -9.78
N HIS A 50 -0.04 10.59 -11.10
CA HIS A 50 -0.23 9.41 -11.96
C HIS A 50 0.71 8.26 -11.58
N SER A 51 1.96 8.57 -11.21
CA SER A 51 2.90 7.54 -10.72
C SER A 51 2.44 6.90 -9.41
N HIS A 52 1.83 7.68 -8.50
CA HIS A 52 1.22 7.17 -7.27
C HIS A 52 -0.01 6.29 -7.56
N GLU A 53 -0.85 6.66 -8.53
CA GLU A 53 -1.99 5.84 -8.97
C GLU A 53 -1.54 4.48 -9.51
N LEU A 54 -0.53 4.46 -10.38
CA LEU A 54 0.05 3.22 -10.90
C LEU A 54 0.68 2.37 -9.79
N ALA A 55 1.37 3.01 -8.84
CA ALA A 55 1.95 2.32 -7.70
C ALA A 55 0.90 1.68 -6.79
N LYS A 56 -0.22 2.36 -6.53
CA LYS A 56 -1.35 1.78 -5.78
C LYS A 56 -1.92 0.53 -6.45
N LEU A 57 -2.08 0.57 -7.77
CA LEU A 57 -2.58 -0.58 -8.53
C LEU A 57 -1.60 -1.75 -8.46
N LYS A 58 -0.31 -1.49 -8.71
CA LYS A 58 0.75 -2.51 -8.64
C LYS A 58 0.89 -3.11 -7.22
N ALA A 59 0.82 -2.28 -6.19
CA ALA A 59 0.84 -2.73 -4.79
C ALA A 59 -0.39 -3.59 -4.46
N SER A 60 -1.57 -3.22 -4.95
CA SER A 60 -2.80 -4.01 -4.74
C SER A 60 -2.71 -5.37 -5.41
N ASP A 61 -2.24 -5.42 -6.66
CA ASP A 61 -2.04 -6.65 -7.41
C ASP A 61 -0.98 -7.55 -6.76
N SER A 62 0.13 -6.97 -6.30
CA SER A 62 1.23 -7.71 -5.66
C SER A 62 0.80 -8.36 -4.34
N ARG A 63 -0.18 -7.75 -3.66
CA ARG A 63 -0.76 -8.14 -2.37
C ARG A 63 -2.05 -8.98 -2.49
N SER A 64 -2.45 -9.35 -3.69
CA SER A 64 -3.69 -10.10 -3.97
C SER A 64 -3.82 -11.46 -3.26
N PHE A 65 -2.72 -12.03 -2.77
CA PHE A 65 -2.71 -13.27 -1.99
C PHE A 65 -3.09 -13.06 -0.51
N LEU A 66 -3.12 -11.82 -0.03
CA LEU A 66 -3.53 -11.49 1.33
C LEU A 66 -5.05 -11.47 1.45
N ASP A 67 -5.55 -11.81 2.64
CA ASP A 67 -6.94 -11.55 3.00
C ASP A 67 -7.23 -10.05 2.87
N PRO A 68 -8.28 -9.61 2.15
CA PRO A 68 -8.62 -8.19 2.06
C PRO A 68 -9.08 -7.58 3.40
N MET A 69 -9.53 -8.42 4.35
CA MET A 69 -10.05 -7.98 5.64
C MET A 69 -9.55 -8.88 6.80
N PRO A 70 -8.23 -8.94 7.04
CA PRO A 70 -7.64 -9.73 8.12
C PRO A 70 -8.22 -9.29 9.47
N GLU A 71 -8.73 -10.25 10.25
CA GLU A 71 -9.33 -10.00 11.57
C GLU A 71 -10.44 -8.91 11.57
N GLY A 72 -11.11 -8.70 10.42
CA GLY A 72 -12.14 -7.68 10.26
C GLY A 72 -11.63 -6.27 9.95
N VAL A 73 -10.32 -6.08 9.77
CA VAL A 73 -9.71 -4.77 9.47
C VAL A 73 -9.30 -4.70 8.00
N PRO A 74 -9.74 -3.70 7.21
CA PRO A 74 -9.32 -3.55 5.81
C PRO A 74 -7.81 -3.34 5.67
N LEU A 75 -7.18 -3.93 4.65
CA LEU A 75 -5.74 -3.73 4.38
C LEU A 75 -5.35 -2.25 4.23
N SER A 76 -6.26 -1.41 3.71
CA SER A 76 -6.06 0.04 3.57
C SER A 76 -5.86 0.76 4.90
N GLU A 77 -6.36 0.23 6.02
CA GLU A 77 -6.22 0.83 7.35
C GLU A 77 -4.96 0.37 8.10
N LEU A 78 -4.31 -0.69 7.61
CA LEU A 78 -3.10 -1.26 8.20
C LEU A 78 -1.84 -0.48 7.84
N GLU A 79 -1.90 0.41 6.85
CA GLU A 79 -0.78 1.22 6.38
C GLU A 79 0.49 0.38 6.11
N LEU A 80 0.34 -0.74 5.39
CA LEU A 80 1.41 -1.73 5.17
C LEU A 80 2.70 -1.12 4.60
N ASP A 81 2.58 -0.06 3.80
CA ASP A 81 3.70 0.69 3.21
C ASP A 81 4.60 1.38 4.27
N LYS A 82 4.07 1.62 5.47
CA LYS A 82 4.81 2.20 6.60
C LYS A 82 5.41 1.13 7.51
N ASP A 83 5.04 -0.14 7.33
CA ASP A 83 5.59 -1.24 8.10
C ASP A 83 6.91 -1.70 7.47
N GLU A 84 8.04 -1.36 8.11
CA GLU A 84 9.38 -1.71 7.61
C GLU A 84 9.56 -3.23 7.42
N LYS A 85 8.99 -4.03 8.32
CA LYS A 85 9.10 -5.50 8.25
C LYS A 85 8.33 -6.06 7.05
N PHE A 86 7.10 -5.59 6.84
CA PHE A 86 6.31 -5.97 5.68
C PHE A 86 6.96 -5.52 4.38
N SER A 87 7.44 -4.28 4.35
CA SER A 87 8.15 -3.71 3.19
C SER A 87 9.40 -4.52 2.82
N THR A 88 10.17 -4.98 3.83
CA THR A 88 11.35 -5.85 3.61
C THR A 88 10.94 -7.19 2.99
N MET A 89 9.90 -7.83 3.51
CA MET A 89 9.41 -9.10 2.95
C MET A 89 8.86 -8.93 1.53
N GLU A 90 8.19 -7.81 1.25
CA GLU A 90 7.68 -7.52 -0.10
C GLU A 90 8.83 -7.34 -1.11
N GLU A 91 9.92 -6.67 -0.71
CA GLU A 91 11.12 -6.54 -1.54
C GLU A 91 11.81 -7.89 -1.78
N GLU A 92 11.94 -8.73 -0.73
CA GLU A 92 12.49 -10.08 -0.87
C GLU A 92 11.65 -10.95 -1.80
N ARG A 93 10.32 -10.89 -1.67
CA ARG A 93 9.40 -11.63 -2.54
C ARG A 93 9.57 -11.21 -4.00
N ARG A 94 9.68 -9.89 -4.25
CA ARG A 94 9.93 -9.36 -5.60
C ARG A 94 11.24 -9.86 -6.19
N LYS A 95 12.33 -9.90 -5.40
CA LYS A 95 13.62 -10.45 -5.83
C LYS A 95 13.50 -11.93 -6.21
N LEU A 96 12.85 -12.74 -5.38
CA LEU A 96 12.68 -14.18 -5.66
C LEU A 96 11.88 -14.46 -6.94
N ILE A 97 10.82 -13.69 -7.18
CA ILE A 97 10.00 -13.79 -8.40
C ILE A 97 10.80 -13.37 -9.64
N ALA A 98 11.60 -12.29 -9.52
CA ALA A 98 12.41 -11.79 -10.63
C ALA A 98 13.61 -12.70 -10.97
N GLU A 99 14.16 -13.40 -9.98
CA GLU A 99 15.27 -14.35 -10.16
C GLU A 99 14.82 -15.64 -10.85
N ASP A 100 13.88 -16.36 -10.24
CA ASP A 100 13.28 -17.59 -10.79
C ASP A 100 12.00 -17.91 -10.01
N ARG A 101 10.85 -17.57 -10.59
CA ARG A 101 9.55 -17.80 -9.95
C ARG A 101 9.27 -19.28 -9.69
N GLU A 102 9.63 -20.16 -10.63
CA GLU A 102 9.30 -21.58 -10.54
C GLU A 102 10.27 -22.29 -9.58
N GLY A 103 11.57 -22.01 -9.70
CA GLY A 103 12.59 -22.56 -8.82
C GLY A 103 12.47 -22.08 -7.37
N ASN A 104 12.01 -20.85 -7.15
CA ASN A 104 11.83 -20.29 -5.80
C ASN A 104 10.42 -20.49 -5.23
N ALA A 105 9.53 -21.26 -5.87
CA ALA A 105 8.12 -21.36 -5.48
C ALA A 105 7.91 -21.69 -3.98
N THR A 106 8.68 -22.65 -3.43
CA THR A 106 8.59 -23.00 -2.00
C THR A 106 8.97 -21.83 -1.10
N ARG A 107 10.07 -21.13 -1.41
CA ARG A 107 10.55 -20.00 -0.62
C ARG A 107 9.62 -18.80 -0.72
N ILE A 108 8.99 -18.60 -1.89
CA ILE A 108 7.96 -17.59 -2.10
C ILE A 108 6.74 -17.91 -1.22
N ALA A 109 6.28 -19.16 -1.20
CA ALA A 109 5.15 -19.56 -0.37
C ALA A 109 5.42 -19.38 1.14
N GLU A 110 6.59 -19.81 1.62
CA GLU A 110 7.01 -19.60 3.01
C GLU A 110 7.07 -18.10 3.38
N LEU A 111 7.54 -17.27 2.45
CA LEU A 111 7.59 -15.82 2.65
C LEU A 111 6.18 -15.20 2.64
N GLU A 112 5.28 -15.65 1.76
CA GLU A 112 3.88 -15.23 1.72
C GLU A 112 3.13 -15.59 3.02
N GLU A 113 3.42 -16.75 3.62
CA GLU A 113 2.91 -17.11 4.95
C GLU A 113 3.41 -16.16 6.03
N CYS A 114 4.71 -15.81 6.03
CA CYS A 114 5.28 -14.83 6.94
C CYS A 114 4.65 -13.43 6.77
N MET A 115 4.42 -13.00 5.53
CA MET A 115 3.73 -11.76 5.20
C MET A 115 2.30 -11.78 5.75
N THR A 116 1.58 -12.87 5.53
CA THR A 116 0.21 -13.06 6.05
C THR A 116 0.17 -13.00 7.58
N ALA A 117 1.12 -13.64 8.25
CA ALA A 117 1.25 -13.58 9.70
C ALA A 117 1.52 -12.15 10.20
N ARG A 118 2.38 -11.38 9.52
CA ARG A 118 2.62 -9.96 9.86
C ARG A 118 1.37 -9.12 9.72
N VAL A 119 0.63 -9.28 8.62
CA VAL A 119 -0.61 -8.57 8.32
C VAL A 119 -1.68 -8.85 9.37
N ARG A 120 -1.88 -10.13 9.75
CA ARG A 120 -2.79 -10.50 10.84
C ARG A 120 -2.39 -9.85 12.16
N ASN A 121 -1.10 -9.88 12.53
CA ASN A 121 -0.63 -9.22 13.75
C ASN A 121 -0.90 -7.70 13.73
N LEU A 122 -0.70 -7.03 12.59
CA LEU A 122 -1.02 -5.61 12.44
C LEU A 122 -2.53 -5.35 12.61
N ALA A 123 -3.37 -6.22 12.06
CA ALA A 123 -4.82 -6.14 12.21
C ALA A 123 -5.26 -6.33 13.66
N ILE A 124 -4.71 -7.30 14.39
CA ILE A 124 -4.97 -7.51 15.82
C ILE A 124 -4.55 -6.27 16.63
N CYS A 125 -3.36 -5.72 16.37
CA CYS A 125 -2.90 -4.51 17.04
C CYS A 125 -3.85 -3.34 16.78
N LYS A 126 -4.30 -3.15 15.54
CA LYS A 126 -5.24 -2.07 15.17
C LYS A 126 -6.62 -2.25 15.80
N SER A 127 -7.18 -3.46 15.78
CA SER A 127 -8.49 -3.73 16.41
C SER A 127 -8.45 -3.51 17.93
N THR A 128 -7.34 -3.88 18.57
CA THR A 128 -7.13 -3.69 20.01
C THR A 128 -6.88 -2.22 20.37
N LEU A 129 -6.15 -1.48 19.52
CA LEU A 129 -5.87 -0.04 19.70
C LEU A 129 -7.09 0.85 19.37
N GLY A 130 -8.07 0.34 18.61
CA GLY A 130 -9.30 1.04 18.22
C GLY A 130 -10.48 0.92 19.19
N GLY A 131 -10.34 0.22 20.32
CA GLY A 131 -11.36 0.19 21.38
C GLY A 131 -12.63 -0.61 21.03
N VAL A 132 -12.51 -1.76 20.37
CA VAL A 132 -13.62 -2.71 20.21
C VAL A 132 -13.16 -4.11 20.60
N ILE A 133 -13.70 -4.62 21.71
CA ILE A 133 -13.56 -6.03 22.09
C ILE A 133 -14.52 -6.82 21.20
N VAL A 134 -14.01 -7.68 20.32
CA VAL A 134 -14.82 -8.70 19.65
C VAL A 134 -14.98 -9.91 20.58
N ASP A 135 -15.91 -9.82 21.52
CA ASP A 135 -16.33 -10.98 22.34
C ASP A 135 -17.46 -11.72 21.62
N GLU A 136 -17.24 -12.99 21.29
CA GLU A 136 -18.18 -13.87 20.57
C GLU A 136 -19.50 -14.10 21.35
N ARG A 137 -19.61 -13.65 22.60
CA ARG A 137 -20.82 -13.78 23.42
C ARG A 137 -21.68 -12.52 23.50
N ILE A 138 -21.21 -11.35 23.05
CA ILE A 138 -21.90 -10.07 23.33
C ILE A 138 -22.27 -9.28 22.05
N GLY A 139 -21.73 -9.63 20.88
CA GLY A 139 -21.99 -8.89 19.65
C GLY A 139 -21.40 -7.46 19.67
N LEU A 140 -21.39 -6.79 18.51
CA LEU A 140 -20.80 -5.46 18.35
C LEU A 140 -21.57 -4.40 19.18
N VAL A 141 -21.08 -4.10 20.39
CA VAL A 141 -21.59 -2.99 21.20
C VAL A 141 -20.44 -2.01 21.49
N PRO A 142 -20.55 -0.74 21.08
CA PRO A 142 -19.54 0.26 21.33
C PRO A 142 -19.29 0.50 22.83
N LEU A 143 -18.04 0.81 23.20
CA LEU A 143 -17.61 0.99 24.60
C LEU A 143 -18.41 2.03 25.39
N TYR A 144 -18.99 3.03 24.70
CA TYR A 144 -19.82 4.08 25.28
C TYR A 144 -21.27 3.64 25.59
N LEU A 145 -21.69 2.47 25.10
CA LEU A 145 -23.00 1.87 25.40
C LEU A 145 -22.97 0.95 26.63
N LEU A 146 -21.79 0.64 27.16
CA LEU A 146 -21.68 -0.08 28.42
C LEU A 146 -22.10 0.88 29.55
N PRO A 147 -23.09 0.51 30.38
CA PRO A 147 -23.49 1.37 31.48
C PRO A 147 -22.30 1.57 32.43
N LEU A 148 -21.76 2.79 32.44
CA LEU A 148 -20.83 3.29 33.45
C LEU A 148 -21.56 3.35 34.79
N GLY A 149 -21.71 2.20 35.44
CA GLY A 149 -22.68 2.07 36.51
C GLY A 149 -22.62 0.77 37.29
N ARG A 150 -21.45 0.43 37.85
CA ARG A 150 -21.35 -0.02 39.25
C ARG A 150 -19.90 -0.12 39.71
N ILE A 151 -19.38 1.00 40.20
CA ILE A 151 -18.56 0.91 41.42
C ILE A 151 -19.55 0.65 42.56
N ARG A 152 -19.47 -0.53 43.18
CA ARG A 152 -19.75 -0.71 44.61
C ARG A 152 -18.77 -1.76 45.12
N PHE A 153 -17.86 -1.28 45.97
CA PHE A 153 -16.94 -1.92 46.93
C PHE A 153 -16.59 -3.40 46.73
#